data_AF-A0A842Y4R5-F1
#
_entry.id   AF-A0A842Y4R5-F1
#
_cell.length_a   1.000
_cell.length_b   1.000
_cell.length_c   1.000
_cell.angle_alpha   90.00
_cell.angle_beta   90.00
_cell.angle_gamma   90.00
#
_symmetry.space_group_name_H-M   'P 1'
#
loop_
_entity.id
_entity.type
_entity.pdbx_description
1 polymer ?
#
loop_
_entity_poly.entity_id
_entity_poly.type
_entity_poly.pdbx_seq_one_letter_code
_entity_poly.pdbx_strand_id
1 'polypeptide(L)'
;MNERQKQIQLAVKKFTSLVGDVDGVIEVALFGSAASDKSNPQDFDLMVFIEDIACIPQISKSVRKTTNIFHAHDVFIFDERKKYLGRICQRSVCPTTSVECYIKDCGNIKYLKQLDRFVFDEIKAFKKRPIIVWQSPVHKESISQQWFNALASKSPPL
;
A
#
# COMPACT_ATOMS: atom_id res chain seq x y z
N MET A 1 -1.09 -8.79 22.63
CA MET A 1 -1.53 -8.63 21.22
C MET A 1 -2.92 -9.20 21.07
N ASN A 2 -3.89 -8.39 20.65
CA ASN A 2 -5.27 -8.86 20.48
C ASN A 2 -5.43 -9.68 19.19
N GLU A 3 -6.56 -10.40 19.05
CA GLU A 3 -6.79 -11.29 17.90
C GLU A 3 -6.75 -10.55 16.55
N ARG A 4 -7.31 -9.35 16.51
CA ARG A 4 -7.34 -8.50 15.32
C ARG A 4 -5.93 -8.12 14.85
N GLN A 5 -5.04 -7.76 15.76
CA GLN A 5 -3.64 -7.44 15.45
C GLN A 5 -2.90 -8.68 14.92
N LYS A 6 -3.22 -9.90 15.41
CA LYS A 6 -2.68 -11.14 14.84
C LYS A 6 -3.17 -11.36 13.41
N GLN A 7 -4.46 -11.15 13.13
CA GLN A 7 -5.01 -11.29 11.78
C GLN A 7 -4.39 -10.30 10.80
N ILE A 8 -4.18 -9.05 11.21
CA ILE A 8 -3.46 -8.05 10.41
C ILE A 8 -2.03 -8.50 10.12
N GLN A 9 -1.29 -8.95 11.14
CA GLN A 9 0.07 -9.46 10.93
C GLN A 9 0.11 -10.67 9.99
N LEU A 10 -0.84 -11.59 10.11
CA LEU A 10 -0.97 -12.74 9.22
C LEU A 10 -1.29 -12.31 7.78
N ALA A 11 -2.20 -11.37 7.59
CA ALA A 11 -2.55 -10.83 6.28
C ALA A 11 -1.36 -10.12 5.63
N VAL A 12 -0.65 -9.28 6.37
CA VAL A 12 0.56 -8.58 5.89
C VAL A 12 1.66 -9.58 5.54
N LYS A 13 1.96 -10.55 6.40
CA LYS A 13 2.95 -11.61 6.12
C LYS A 13 2.58 -12.43 4.88
N LYS A 14 1.30 -12.77 4.72
CA LYS A 14 0.83 -13.51 3.55
C LYS A 14 0.94 -12.67 2.28
N PHE A 15 0.66 -11.38 2.37
CA PHE A 15 0.77 -10.47 1.24
C PHE A 15 2.23 -10.32 0.82
N THR A 16 3.13 -10.06 1.77
CA THR A 16 4.56 -9.89 1.49
C THR A 16 5.19 -11.15 0.93
N SER A 17 4.81 -12.34 1.43
CA SER A 17 5.31 -13.59 0.86
C SER A 17 4.86 -13.81 -0.60
N LEU A 18 3.69 -13.29 -0.99
CA LEU A 18 3.15 -13.44 -2.34
C LEU A 18 3.67 -12.37 -3.31
N VAL A 19 3.91 -11.16 -2.81
CA VAL A 19 4.36 -10.02 -3.61
C VAL A 19 5.86 -10.04 -3.84
N GLY A 20 6.61 -10.74 -2.98
CA GLY A 20 8.06 -10.85 -3.10
C GLY A 20 8.54 -11.64 -4.32
N ASP A 21 7.65 -12.44 -4.92
CA ASP A 21 7.90 -13.17 -6.18
C ASP A 21 7.41 -12.39 -7.42
N VAL A 22 6.96 -11.15 -7.26
CA VAL A 22 6.42 -10.33 -8.36
C VAL A 22 7.51 -9.42 -8.88
N ASP A 23 7.93 -9.66 -10.13
CA ASP A 23 8.88 -8.80 -10.83
C ASP A 23 8.36 -7.36 -10.93
N GLY A 24 9.25 -6.40 -10.75
CA GLY A 24 8.94 -4.97 -10.80
C GLY A 24 8.39 -4.38 -9.49
N VAL A 25 8.27 -5.15 -8.40
CA VAL A 25 7.99 -4.61 -7.06
C VAL A 25 9.30 -4.26 -6.35
N ILE A 26 9.39 -3.03 -5.86
CA ILE A 26 10.60 -2.49 -5.21
C ILE A 26 10.54 -2.70 -3.70
N GLU A 27 9.44 -2.29 -3.09
CA GLU A 27 9.29 -2.24 -1.63
C GLU A 27 7.81 -2.31 -1.25
N VAL A 28 7.54 -2.93 -0.10
CA VAL A 28 6.26 -2.85 0.60
C VAL A 28 6.48 -2.32 2.00
N ALA A 29 5.75 -1.26 2.34
CA ALA A 29 5.80 -0.64 3.65
C ALA A 29 4.40 -0.49 4.27
N LEU A 30 4.27 -0.91 5.53
CA LEU A 30 3.09 -0.67 6.35
C LEU A 30 3.14 0.77 6.89
N PHE A 31 2.04 1.49 6.77
CA PHE A 31 1.92 2.85 7.27
C PHE A 31 0.57 3.10 7.96
N GLY A 32 0.34 4.34 8.40
CA GLY A 32 -0.91 4.72 9.03
C GLY A 32 -1.09 4.14 10.42
N SER A 33 -2.33 3.79 10.77
CA SER A 33 -2.69 3.42 12.14
C SER A 33 -2.06 2.10 12.59
N ALA A 34 -1.93 1.15 11.68
CA ALA A 34 -1.32 -0.17 11.93
C ALA A 34 0.21 -0.14 12.04
N ALA A 35 0.88 0.91 11.56
CA ALA A 35 2.31 1.13 11.76
C ALA A 35 2.65 1.75 13.13
N SER A 36 1.65 1.95 14.00
CA SER A 36 1.82 2.52 15.33
C SER A 36 1.56 1.51 16.43
N ASP A 37 2.03 1.77 17.65
CA ASP A 37 1.80 0.94 18.85
C ASP A 37 0.33 0.96 19.34
N LYS A 38 -0.62 1.38 18.51
CA LYS A 38 -2.05 1.32 18.84
C LYS A 38 -2.43 -0.11 19.18
N SER A 39 -3.07 -0.27 20.33
CA SER A 39 -3.46 -1.58 20.87
C SER A 39 -4.56 -2.29 20.07
N ASN A 40 -5.23 -1.60 19.13
CA ASN A 40 -6.32 -2.17 18.33
C ASN A 40 -6.49 -1.49 16.94
N PRO A 41 -5.59 -1.72 15.97
CA PRO A 41 -5.73 -1.18 14.61
C PRO A 41 -7.00 -1.69 13.91
N GLN A 42 -7.74 -0.77 13.28
CA GLN A 42 -9.02 -1.07 12.64
C GLN A 42 -8.89 -1.54 11.18
N ASP A 43 -7.82 -1.13 10.55
CA ASP A 43 -7.44 -1.39 9.18
C ASP A 43 -5.92 -1.49 9.10
N PHE A 44 -5.40 -1.81 7.92
CA PHE A 44 -4.00 -1.59 7.62
C PHE A 44 -3.84 -0.99 6.23
N ASP A 45 -2.86 -0.10 6.09
CA ASP A 45 -2.54 0.55 4.83
C ASP A 45 -1.12 0.15 4.40
N LEU A 46 -0.98 -0.27 3.15
CA LEU A 46 0.32 -0.60 2.56
C LEU A 46 0.68 0.41 1.48
N MET A 47 1.92 0.89 1.48
CA MET A 47 2.55 1.48 0.31
C MET A 47 3.27 0.36 -0.44
N VAL A 48 3.08 0.28 -1.75
CA VAL A 48 3.82 -0.60 -2.63
C VAL A 48 4.48 0.25 -3.69
N PHE A 49 5.80 0.23 -3.72
CA PHE A 49 6.61 0.92 -4.73
C PHE A 49 6.92 -0.05 -5.86
N ILE A 50 6.74 0.40 -7.09
CA ILE A 50 6.91 -0.42 -8.30
C ILE A 50 7.77 0.30 -9.33
N GLU A 51 8.47 -0.48 -10.15
CA GLU A 51 9.23 0.00 -11.31
C GLU A 51 8.31 0.14 -12.54
N ASP A 52 7.38 -0.81 -12.70
CA ASP A 52 6.49 -0.89 -13.87
C ASP A 52 5.06 -1.25 -13.46
N ILE A 53 4.08 -0.56 -14.03
CA ILE A 53 2.65 -0.82 -13.89
C ILE A 53 2.25 -2.24 -14.35
N ALA A 54 3.06 -2.91 -15.16
CA ALA A 54 2.84 -4.29 -15.61
C ALA A 54 2.69 -5.30 -14.46
N CYS A 55 3.24 -5.01 -13.28
CA CYS A 55 3.15 -5.89 -12.11
C CYS A 55 1.80 -5.77 -11.35
N ILE A 56 1.03 -4.70 -11.57
CA ILE A 56 -0.23 -4.41 -10.84
C ILE A 56 -1.24 -5.57 -10.86
N PRO A 57 -1.48 -6.28 -11.98
CA PRO A 57 -2.36 -7.44 -11.99
C PRO A 57 -1.95 -8.56 -11.04
N GLN A 58 -0.64 -8.79 -10.89
CA GLN A 58 -0.11 -9.81 -9.98
C GLN A 58 -0.23 -9.34 -8.52
N ILE A 59 0.10 -8.07 -8.23
CA ILE A 59 -0.13 -7.46 -6.91
C ILE A 59 -1.61 -7.59 -6.52
N SER A 60 -2.53 -7.25 -7.42
CA SER A 60 -3.98 -7.35 -7.18
C SER A 60 -4.42 -8.79 -6.89
N LYS A 61 -3.83 -9.78 -7.57
CA LYS A 61 -4.06 -11.20 -7.26
C LYS A 61 -3.55 -11.57 -5.86
N SER A 62 -2.41 -11.03 -5.45
CA SER A 62 -1.85 -11.24 -4.10
C SER A 62 -2.75 -10.62 -3.03
N VAL A 63 -3.24 -9.39 -3.21
CA VAL A 63 -4.21 -8.74 -2.31
C VAL A 63 -5.48 -9.57 -2.13
N ARG A 64 -6.08 -10.06 -3.23
CA ARG A 64 -7.30 -10.88 -3.13
C ARG A 64 -7.11 -12.17 -2.34
N LYS A 65 -5.90 -12.76 -2.38
CA LYS A 65 -5.56 -13.95 -1.58
C LYS A 65 -5.43 -13.65 -0.09
N THR A 66 -5.24 -12.38 0.30
CA THR A 66 -5.13 -11.97 1.71
C THR A 66 -6.44 -11.44 2.28
N THR A 67 -7.38 -11.01 1.44
CA THR A 67 -8.69 -10.46 1.87
C THR A 67 -9.49 -11.41 2.77
N ASN A 68 -9.38 -12.73 2.58
CA ASN A 68 -10.06 -13.72 3.42
C ASN A 68 -9.49 -13.80 4.85
N ILE A 69 -8.25 -13.37 5.07
CA ILE A 69 -7.62 -13.29 6.40
C ILE A 69 -8.08 -12.01 7.09
N PHE A 70 -8.04 -10.89 6.36
CA PHE A 70 -8.46 -9.60 6.86
C PHE A 70 -8.89 -8.68 5.72
N HIS A 71 -10.14 -8.19 5.76
CA HIS A 71 -10.75 -7.48 4.64
C HIS A 71 -10.57 -5.95 4.70
N ALA A 72 -10.38 -5.38 5.89
CA ALA A 72 -10.23 -3.94 6.07
C ALA A 72 -8.78 -3.50 5.78
N HIS A 73 -8.46 -3.30 4.51
CA HIS A 73 -7.13 -2.83 4.10
C HIS A 73 -7.14 -2.07 2.78
N ASP A 74 -6.21 -1.15 2.65
CA ASP A 74 -5.93 -0.43 1.41
C ASP A 74 -4.48 -0.66 0.98
N VAL A 75 -4.27 -0.82 -0.32
CA VAL A 75 -2.92 -0.96 -0.92
C VAL A 75 -2.72 0.17 -1.92
N PHE A 76 -1.84 1.10 -1.58
CA PHE A 76 -1.51 2.28 -2.35
C PHE A 76 -0.29 2.00 -3.22
N ILE A 77 -0.40 2.29 -4.51
CA ILE A 77 0.67 2.06 -5.48
C ILE A 77 1.40 3.36 -5.76
N PHE A 78 2.72 3.30 -5.72
CA PHE A 78 3.62 4.40 -6.04
C PHE A 78 4.67 3.96 -7.05
N ASP A 79 5.15 4.87 -7.89
CA ASP A 79 6.37 4.63 -8.65
C ASP A 79 7.64 4.85 -7.79
N GLU A 80 8.81 4.54 -8.35
CA GLU A 80 10.11 4.76 -7.71
C GLU A 80 10.37 6.21 -7.27
N ARG A 81 9.68 7.18 -7.90
CA ARG A 81 9.80 8.62 -7.64
C ARG A 81 8.78 9.11 -6.62
N LYS A 82 8.11 8.18 -5.91
CA LYS A 82 7.09 8.45 -4.87
C LYS A 82 5.82 9.08 -5.43
N LYS A 83 5.58 9.01 -6.75
CA LYS A 83 4.34 9.46 -7.36
C LYS A 83 3.24 8.46 -7.06
N TYR A 84 2.18 8.92 -6.42
CA TYR A 84 0.98 8.12 -6.21
C TYR A 84 0.29 7.80 -7.54
N LEU A 85 0.05 6.51 -7.80
CA LEU A 85 -0.58 6.03 -9.03
C LEU A 85 -2.05 5.63 -8.83
N GLY A 86 -2.44 5.22 -7.63
CA GLY A 86 -3.80 4.76 -7.31
C GLY A 86 -3.83 3.74 -6.18
N ARG A 87 -5.01 3.18 -5.88
CA ARG A 87 -5.17 2.03 -4.97
C ARG A 87 -5.45 0.75 -5.73
N ILE A 88 -5.01 -0.39 -5.22
CA ILE A 88 -5.42 -1.68 -5.76
C ILE A 88 -6.93 -1.86 -5.58
N CYS A 89 -7.62 -2.12 -6.68
CA CYS A 89 -9.00 -2.56 -6.66
C CYS A 89 -9.04 -4.03 -6.19
N GLN A 90 -9.81 -4.28 -5.13
CA GLN A 90 -9.97 -5.62 -4.57
C GLN A 90 -10.92 -6.51 -5.40
N ARG A 91 -11.69 -5.93 -6.34
CA ARG A 91 -12.60 -6.70 -7.20
C ARG A 91 -11.83 -7.49 -8.25
N SER A 92 -12.20 -8.75 -8.43
CA SER A 92 -11.64 -9.62 -9.49
C SER A 92 -12.18 -9.26 -10.87
N VAL A 93 -13.41 -8.76 -10.95
CA VAL A 93 -14.09 -8.31 -12.17
C VAL A 93 -14.53 -6.86 -11.98
N CYS A 94 -14.23 -6.01 -12.96
CA CYS A 94 -14.67 -4.61 -12.94
C CYS A 94 -16.18 -4.58 -13.21
N PRO A 95 -17.01 -3.99 -12.32
CA PRO A 95 -18.45 -3.95 -12.54
C PRO A 95 -18.86 -2.97 -13.65
N THR A 96 -17.97 -2.07 -14.08
CA THR A 96 -18.17 -1.00 -15.09
C THR A 96 -19.28 0.02 -14.80
N THR A 97 -20.25 -0.32 -13.95
CA THR A 97 -21.47 0.48 -13.70
C THR A 97 -21.55 1.02 -12.27
N SER A 98 -20.60 0.66 -11.40
CA SER A 98 -20.59 1.13 -10.03
C SER A 98 -20.23 2.62 -9.99
N VAL A 99 -20.97 3.42 -9.22
CA VAL A 99 -20.79 4.88 -9.14
C VAL A 99 -19.35 5.26 -8.76
N GLU A 100 -18.72 4.50 -7.86
CA GLU A 100 -17.32 4.69 -7.47
C GLU A 100 -16.30 4.39 -8.58
N CYS A 101 -16.72 3.79 -9.69
CA CYS A 101 -15.87 3.51 -10.84
C CYS A 101 -15.94 4.61 -11.91
N TYR A 102 -16.89 5.55 -11.83
CA TYR A 102 -17.00 6.68 -12.76
C TYR A 102 -16.00 7.81 -12.48
N ILE A 103 -15.08 7.60 -11.54
CA ILE A 103 -14.00 8.54 -11.26
C ILE A 103 -13.05 8.57 -12.45
N LYS A 104 -12.65 9.78 -12.84
CA LYS A 104 -11.69 10.01 -13.91
C LYS A 104 -10.46 9.10 -13.73
N ASP A 105 -10.05 8.47 -14.82
CA ASP A 105 -8.90 7.56 -14.91
C ASP A 105 -9.00 6.24 -14.11
N CYS A 106 -10.13 5.97 -13.46
CA CYS A 106 -10.36 4.68 -12.80
C CYS A 106 -10.41 3.55 -13.83
N GLY A 107 -9.58 2.51 -13.64
CA GLY A 107 -9.54 1.37 -14.55
C GLY A 107 -8.75 1.59 -15.84
N ASN A 108 -8.22 2.79 -16.11
CA ASN A 108 -7.28 3.02 -17.22
C ASN A 108 -6.09 2.06 -17.14
N ILE A 109 -5.61 1.82 -15.92
CA ILE A 109 -4.70 0.72 -15.59
C ILE A 109 -5.52 -0.37 -14.91
N LYS A 110 -5.46 -1.59 -15.44
CA LYS A 110 -6.25 -2.72 -14.95
C LYS A 110 -5.96 -2.97 -13.46
N TYR A 111 -7.02 -3.07 -12.66
CA TYR A 111 -6.99 -3.23 -11.20
C TYR A 111 -6.47 -2.02 -10.40
N LEU A 112 -6.26 -0.86 -11.04
CA LEU A 112 -5.94 0.37 -10.35
C LEU A 112 -7.21 1.24 -10.24
N LYS A 113 -7.61 1.49 -8.99
CA LYS A 113 -8.75 2.34 -8.62
C LYS A 113 -8.25 3.76 -8.35
N GLN A 114 -8.99 4.73 -8.89
CA GLN A 114 -8.86 6.13 -8.53
C GLN A 114 -9.95 6.53 -7.53
N LEU A 115 -9.66 7.54 -6.72
CA LEU A 115 -10.59 8.10 -5.74
C LEU A 115 -10.84 9.56 -6.07
N ASP A 116 -12.11 9.98 -6.02
CA ASP A 116 -12.46 11.36 -6.37
C ASP A 116 -11.70 12.35 -5.50
N ARG A 117 -11.03 13.32 -6.15
CA ARG A 117 -10.26 14.40 -5.51
C ARG A 117 -9.23 13.94 -4.47
N PHE A 118 -8.82 12.66 -4.52
CA PHE A 118 -7.86 12.14 -3.57
C PHE A 118 -6.46 12.64 -3.90
N VAL A 119 -5.82 13.24 -2.90
CA VAL A 119 -4.40 13.60 -2.91
C VAL A 119 -3.73 12.88 -1.75
N PHE A 120 -2.63 12.20 -2.04
CA PHE A 120 -1.88 11.51 -0.99
C PHE A 120 -1.24 12.53 -0.05
N ASP A 121 -1.69 12.54 1.21
CA ASP A 121 -1.21 13.44 2.25
C ASP A 121 -0.04 12.79 2.99
N GLU A 122 1.18 13.05 2.51
CA GLU A 122 2.41 12.46 3.04
C GLU A 122 2.65 12.82 4.50
N ILE A 123 2.29 14.03 4.94
CA ILE A 123 2.46 14.48 6.33
C ILE A 123 1.58 13.63 7.27
N LYS A 124 0.33 13.36 6.87
CA LYS A 124 -0.54 12.47 7.64
C LYS A 124 -0.11 11.02 7.58
N ALA A 125 0.27 10.53 6.40
CA ALA A 125 0.71 9.14 6.20
C ALA A 125 1.96 8.80 7.03
N PHE A 126 2.90 9.75 7.11
CA PHE A 126 4.18 9.63 7.81
C PHE A 126 4.16 10.25 9.21
N LYS A 127 2.99 10.41 9.85
CA LYS A 127 2.92 10.75 11.30
C LYS A 127 3.73 9.79 12.17
N LYS A 128 3.90 8.56 11.71
CA LYS A 128 4.77 7.54 12.29
C LYS A 128 5.69 7.00 11.20
N ARG A 129 6.84 6.48 11.63
CA ARG A 129 7.79 5.83 10.74
C ARG A 129 7.10 4.63 10.06
N PRO A 130 7.22 4.48 8.73
CA PRO A 130 6.70 3.31 8.04
C PRO A 130 7.48 2.06 8.51
N ILE A 131 6.80 0.92 8.53
CA ILE A 131 7.45 -0.37 8.80
C ILE A 131 7.67 -1.05 7.46
N ILE A 132 8.92 -1.19 7.04
CA ILE A 132 9.25 -1.95 5.83
C ILE A 132 8.97 -3.42 6.11
N VAL A 133 8.05 -4.00 5.36
CA VAL A 133 7.61 -5.40 5.54
C VAL A 133 8.14 -6.32 4.45
N TRP A 134 8.59 -5.74 3.33
CA TRP A 134 9.36 -6.43 2.30
C TRP A 134 10.14 -5.42 1.46
N GLN A 135 11.32 -5.80 0.99
CA GLN A 135 12.14 -5.01 0.07
C GLN A 135 12.82 -5.96 -0.90
N SER A 136 12.87 -5.56 -2.16
CA SER A 136 13.56 -6.31 -3.20
C SER A 136 15.06 -6.37 -2.90
N PRO A 137 15.72 -7.54 -3.03
CA PRO A 137 17.15 -7.70 -2.73
C PRO A 137 18.06 -6.92 -3.68
N VAL A 138 17.58 -6.51 -4.86
CA VAL A 138 18.34 -5.67 -5.79
C VAL A 138 18.36 -4.19 -5.38
N HIS A 139 17.40 -3.77 -4.55
CA HIS A 139 17.28 -2.39 -4.06
C HIS A 139 17.91 -2.27 -2.68
N LYS A 140 19.02 -1.53 -2.58
CA LYS A 140 19.78 -1.40 -1.32
C LYS A 140 19.16 -0.45 -0.31
N GLU A 141 18.39 0.53 -0.79
CA GLU A 141 17.87 1.59 0.05
C GLU A 141 16.34 1.62 0.03
N SER A 142 15.74 1.91 1.20
CA SER A 142 14.29 1.94 1.33
C SER A 142 13.71 3.28 0.90
N ILE A 143 12.78 3.25 -0.05
CA ILE A 143 12.11 4.45 -0.57
C ILE A 143 11.25 5.09 0.52
N SER A 144 10.43 4.32 1.22
CA SER A 144 9.55 4.87 2.27
C SER A 144 10.35 5.41 3.45
N GLN A 145 11.45 4.77 3.84
CA GLN A 145 12.29 5.23 4.93
C GLN A 145 13.01 6.53 4.58
N GLN A 146 13.55 6.65 3.37
CA GLN A 146 14.15 7.90 2.89
C GLN A 146 13.12 9.02 2.80
N TRP A 147 11.91 8.71 2.31
CA TRP A 147 10.82 9.68 2.25
C TRP A 147 10.46 10.20 3.64
N PHE A 148 10.28 9.30 4.62
CA PHE A 148 10.05 9.67 6.01
C PHE A 148 11.17 10.57 6.57
N ASN A 149 12.45 10.19 6.37
CA ASN A 149 13.58 10.96 6.87
C ASN A 149 13.65 12.37 6.26
N ALA A 150 13.38 12.49 4.96
CA ALA A 150 13.36 13.78 4.28
C ALA A 150 12.25 14.69 4.83
N LEU A 151 11.07 14.15 5.12
CA LEU A 151 9.97 14.93 5.74
C LEU A 151 10.28 15.34 7.18
N ALA A 152 10.89 14.44 7.96
CA ALA A 152 11.31 14.73 9.33
C ALA A 152 12.36 15.85 9.39
N SER A 153 13.29 15.89 8.41
CA SER A 153 14.31 16.94 8.33
C SER A 153 13.78 18.34 7.95
N LYS A 154 12.61 18.41 7.32
CA LYS A 154 11.96 19.65 6.89
C LYS A 154 11.02 20.24 7.94
N SER A 155 10.65 19.46 8.96
CA SER A 155 9.85 19.95 10.09
C SER A 155 10.79 20.53 11.14
N PRO A 156 10.70 21.82 11.51
CA PRO A 156 11.47 22.35 12.64
C PRO A 156 11.11 21.55 13.90
N PRO A 157 12.02 21.40 14.88
CA PRO A 157 11.61 20.94 16.20
C PRO A 157 10.56 21.92 16.72
N LEU A 158 9.40 21.38 17.13
CA LEU A 158 8.39 22.10 17.89
C LEU A 158 8.99 22.65 19.19
#